data_AF-A0A1T4ZM50-F1
#
_entry.id   AF-A0A1T4ZM50-F1
#
_cell.length_a   1.000
_cell.length_b   1.000
_cell.length_c   1.000
_cell.angle_alpha   90.00
_cell.angle_beta   90.00
_cell.angle_gamma   90.00
#
_symmetry.space_group_name_H-M   'P 1'
#
loop_
_entity.id
_entity.type
_entity.pdbx_description
1 polymer ?
#
loop_
_entity_poly.entity_id
_entity_poly.type
_entity_poly.pdbx_seq_one_letter_code
_entity_poly.pdbx_strand_id
1 'polypeptide(L)'
;MTAKNDLRSVILSLGLGLVLTGIGVRAIACQNSLNTPSQVPLDNGGLSSESPVTQTQTEEGSIPQPRANGDYQRSPHFSWEAAQSNIQGIDCRMLGNTNYSQLENPGNKTELNIENWPVVGKLPPGQDFEINLGPAGFGVVYDTKQQPWIYVEKTDQTSVPSHCFVRANQQFVQPIAAN
;
A
#
# COMPACT_ATOMS: atom_id res chain seq x y z
N MET A 1 13.42 -19.33 -55.10
CA MET A 1 11.99 -19.03 -54.91
C MET A 1 11.84 -18.52 -53.48
N THR A 2 11.80 -17.20 -53.29
CA THR A 2 10.57 -16.39 -53.00
C THR A 2 10.11 -16.65 -51.56
N ALA A 3 10.06 -15.70 -50.63
CA ALA A 3 9.42 -14.39 -50.75
C ALA A 3 10.09 -13.30 -49.89
N LYS A 4 9.98 -12.09 -50.41
CA LYS A 4 10.35 -10.79 -49.85
C LYS A 4 9.04 -10.14 -49.42
N ASN A 5 8.89 -9.81 -48.14
CA ASN A 5 7.73 -9.04 -47.68
C ASN A 5 8.21 -7.68 -47.16
N ASP A 6 7.80 -6.67 -47.93
CA ASP A 6 7.88 -5.24 -47.64
C ASP A 6 7.14 -4.87 -46.36
N LEU A 7 7.76 -4.01 -45.54
CA LEU A 7 7.05 -3.25 -44.51
C LEU A 7 7.33 -1.76 -44.74
N ARG A 8 6.46 -1.13 -45.53
CA ARG A 8 6.43 0.32 -45.71
C ARG A 8 5.74 0.94 -44.50
N SER A 9 6.51 1.54 -43.59
CA SER A 9 5.97 2.42 -42.53
C SER A 9 5.42 3.69 -43.14
N VAL A 10 4.11 3.85 -43.09
CA VAL A 10 3.40 5.12 -43.33
C VAL A 10 3.38 5.88 -42.01
N ILE A 11 4.17 6.96 -41.92
CA ILE A 11 4.16 7.88 -40.79
C ILE A 11 2.99 8.85 -41.01
N LEU A 12 1.88 8.65 -40.31
CA LEU A 12 0.82 9.64 -40.17
C LEU A 12 1.19 10.61 -39.04
N SER A 13 1.64 11.80 -39.43
CA SER A 13 1.88 12.94 -38.56
C SER A 13 0.55 13.50 -38.04
N LEU A 14 0.20 13.17 -36.81
CA LEU A 14 -0.88 13.81 -36.06
C LEU A 14 -0.33 14.90 -35.13
N GLY A 15 -0.74 16.14 -35.41
CA GLY A 15 -1.11 17.13 -34.39
C GLY A 15 0.02 17.86 -33.67
N LEU A 16 0.29 19.11 -34.09
CA LEU A 16 0.88 20.11 -33.20
C LEU A 16 0.12 21.44 -33.37
N GLY A 17 -0.97 21.59 -32.61
CA GLY A 17 -1.67 22.86 -32.41
C GLY A 17 -1.35 23.37 -31.01
N LEU A 18 -0.31 24.20 -30.91
CA LEU A 18 0.11 24.84 -29.66
C LEU A 18 -0.73 26.12 -29.46
N VAL A 19 -1.68 26.10 -28.52
CA VAL A 19 -2.41 27.31 -28.11
C VAL A 19 -1.87 27.75 -26.75
N LEU A 20 -1.00 28.75 -26.78
CA LEU A 20 -0.56 29.51 -25.60
C LEU A 20 -1.70 30.42 -25.15
N THR A 21 -2.32 30.12 -24.01
CA THR A 21 -3.00 31.13 -23.21
C THR A 21 -2.34 31.17 -21.85
N GLY A 22 -1.81 32.34 -21.54
CA GLY A 22 -1.02 32.57 -20.34
C GLY A 22 -1.82 33.10 -19.16
N ILE A 23 -1.04 33.26 -18.09
CA ILE A 23 -1.16 34.18 -16.97
C ILE A 23 -2.08 33.72 -15.83
N GLY A 24 -1.43 33.38 -14.71
CA GLY A 24 -2.07 33.27 -13.42
C GLY A 24 -1.23 32.67 -12.28
N VAL A 25 0.07 32.95 -12.19
CA VAL A 25 0.83 32.60 -10.96
C VAL A 25 0.60 33.69 -9.93
N ARG A 26 -0.25 33.42 -8.93
CA ARG A 26 -0.27 34.21 -7.70
C ARG A 26 0.79 33.66 -6.76
N ALA A 27 1.94 34.32 -6.72
CA ALA A 27 2.89 34.14 -5.64
C ALA A 27 2.30 34.74 -4.36
N ILE A 28 2.09 33.92 -3.34
CA ILE A 28 1.82 34.39 -1.98
C ILE A 28 3.20 34.63 -1.37
N ALA A 29 3.64 35.88 -1.36
CA ALA A 29 4.79 36.30 -0.58
C ALA A 29 4.38 36.34 0.89
N CYS A 30 4.80 35.35 1.68
CA CYS A 30 4.79 35.47 3.13
C CYS A 30 5.86 36.47 3.54
N GLN A 31 5.42 37.57 4.13
CA GLN A 31 6.27 38.64 4.64
C GLN A 31 7.12 38.09 5.80
N ASN A 32 8.43 37.99 5.62
CA ASN A 32 9.38 37.79 6.72
C ASN A 32 9.47 39.10 7.52
N SER A 33 8.67 39.22 8.58
CA SER A 33 8.94 40.20 9.63
C SER A 33 10.06 39.65 10.51
N LEU A 34 11.24 40.28 10.47
CA LEU A 34 12.22 40.16 11.53
C LEU A 34 11.57 40.56 12.85
N ASN A 35 11.70 39.74 13.88
CA ASN A 35 11.92 40.20 15.25
C ASN A 35 12.67 39.13 16.05
N THR A 36 13.82 39.58 16.54
CA THR A 36 14.82 38.94 17.41
C THR A 36 14.21 38.61 18.79
N PRO A 37 14.78 37.68 19.58
CA PRO A 37 14.09 37.02 20.69
C PRO A 37 14.25 37.76 22.02
N SER A 38 13.26 37.66 22.90
CA SER A 38 13.50 37.69 24.35
C SER A 38 12.29 37.29 25.20
N GLN A 39 12.62 36.41 26.16
CA GLN A 39 12.14 36.32 27.54
C GLN A 39 10.78 35.67 27.86
N VAL A 40 10.88 34.52 28.55
CA VAL A 40 9.87 33.85 29.38
C VAL A 40 9.67 34.68 30.66
N PRO A 41 8.43 34.79 31.23
CA PRO A 41 8.03 33.87 32.31
C PRO A 41 6.54 33.48 32.36
N LEU A 42 6.27 32.29 32.96
CA LEU A 42 5.08 31.77 33.69
C LEU A 42 3.70 32.44 33.42
N ASP A 43 2.57 31.75 33.17
CA ASP A 43 1.92 30.73 34.02
C ASP A 43 0.57 30.27 33.40
N ASN A 44 0.10 29.08 33.78
CA ASN A 44 -1.28 28.52 33.79
C ASN A 44 -2.22 28.50 32.56
N GLY A 45 -2.76 27.29 32.30
CA GLY A 45 -4.17 27.10 31.95
C GLY A 45 -4.42 26.43 30.59
N GLY A 46 -4.88 25.18 30.62
CA GLY A 46 -5.01 24.32 29.44
C GLY A 46 -6.09 24.70 28.43
N LEU A 47 -5.84 24.32 27.18
CA LEU A 47 -6.82 23.84 26.21
C LEU A 47 -6.05 23.18 25.05
N SER A 48 -5.78 21.87 25.14
CA SER A 48 -5.23 21.11 24.02
C SER A 48 -6.31 20.98 22.94
N SER A 49 -6.32 21.91 21.99
CA SER A 49 -6.94 21.72 20.68
C SER A 49 -5.84 21.28 19.72
N GLU A 50 -5.46 20.01 19.79
CA GLU A 50 -4.69 19.38 18.72
C GLU A 50 -5.65 19.04 17.58
N SER A 51 -5.74 19.96 16.62
CA SER A 51 -6.22 19.63 15.28
C SER A 51 -5.28 18.56 14.70
N PRO A 52 -5.80 17.48 14.08
CA PRO A 52 -4.93 16.45 13.53
C PRO A 52 -4.15 17.05 12.37
N VAL A 53 -2.83 17.08 12.52
CA VAL A 53 -1.89 17.38 11.45
C VAL A 53 -2.06 16.29 10.40
N THR A 54 -2.60 16.64 9.24
CA THR A 54 -2.48 15.83 8.03
C THR A 54 -0.99 15.79 7.66
N GLN A 55 -0.28 14.79 8.17
CA GLN A 55 1.07 14.48 7.73
C GLN A 55 0.98 13.76 6.39
N THR A 56 1.07 14.55 5.32
CA THR A 56 1.49 14.03 4.02
C THR A 56 2.99 13.81 4.11
N GLN A 57 3.41 12.68 4.68
CA GLN A 57 4.81 12.27 4.68
C GLN A 57 5.03 11.20 3.61
N THR A 58 5.82 11.56 2.62
CA THR A 58 6.62 10.64 1.82
C THR A 58 7.65 10.01 2.76
N GLU A 59 7.28 8.97 3.50
CA GLU A 59 8.23 8.20 4.31
C GLU A 59 8.71 6.97 3.52
N GLU A 60 9.88 7.13 2.92
CA GLU A 60 10.75 6.01 2.63
C GLU A 60 11.25 5.46 3.99
N GLY A 61 10.80 4.26 4.38
CA GLY A 61 11.34 3.55 5.55
C GLY A 61 10.53 3.60 6.86
N SER A 62 9.30 4.10 6.87
CA SER A 62 8.47 4.06 8.09
C SER A 62 7.74 2.74 8.26
N ILE A 63 7.78 2.19 9.48
CA ILE A 63 7.00 1.02 9.86
C ILE A 63 5.51 1.36 9.88
N PRO A 64 4.66 0.66 9.11
CA PRO A 64 3.22 0.90 9.08
C PRO A 64 2.60 0.85 10.47
N GLN A 65 1.83 1.87 10.82
CA GLN A 65 1.07 1.90 12.07
C GLN A 65 -0.38 1.49 11.81
N PRO A 66 -0.98 0.63 12.65
CA PRO A 66 -2.38 0.27 12.52
C PRO A 66 -3.28 1.45 12.91
N ARG A 67 -4.50 1.48 12.36
CA ARG A 67 -5.57 2.38 12.80
C ARG A 67 -6.07 1.99 14.20
N ALA A 68 -6.95 2.82 14.77
CA ALA A 68 -7.58 2.55 16.07
C ALA A 68 -8.31 1.19 16.16
N ASN A 69 -8.81 0.67 15.03
CA ASN A 69 -9.45 -0.66 14.96
C ASN A 69 -8.45 -1.80 14.71
N GLY A 70 -7.15 -1.52 14.72
CA GLY A 70 -6.07 -2.47 14.47
C GLY A 70 -5.76 -2.72 13.00
N ASP A 71 -6.55 -2.19 12.06
CA ASP A 71 -6.37 -2.43 10.63
C ASP A 71 -5.19 -1.61 10.07
N TYR A 72 -4.36 -2.24 9.23
CA TYR A 72 -3.30 -1.54 8.51
C TYR A 72 -3.84 -0.85 7.26
N GLN A 73 -3.16 0.21 6.86
CA GLN A 73 -3.43 0.96 5.64
C GLN A 73 -2.44 0.60 4.53
N ARG A 74 -2.72 1.07 3.32
CA ARG A 74 -1.81 0.92 2.17
C ARG A 74 -0.47 1.55 2.50
N SER A 75 0.59 0.76 2.36
CA SER A 75 1.97 1.17 2.59
C SER A 75 2.89 0.43 1.62
N PRO A 76 4.09 0.97 1.33
CA PRO A 76 5.11 0.30 0.53
C PRO A 76 5.90 -0.75 1.33
N HIS A 77 5.45 -1.10 2.53
CA HIS A 77 6.18 -1.98 3.44
C HIS A 77 6.09 -3.45 3.00
N PHE A 78 7.23 -4.09 2.75
CA PHE A 78 7.26 -5.39 2.09
C PHE A 78 7.38 -6.60 3.04
N SER A 79 7.93 -6.41 4.25
CA SER A 79 8.29 -7.51 5.17
C SER A 79 7.40 -7.55 6.41
N TRP A 80 6.84 -8.71 6.74
CA TRP A 80 5.82 -8.87 7.76
C TRP A 80 5.99 -10.20 8.52
N GLU A 81 5.49 -10.24 9.75
CA GLU A 81 5.45 -11.42 10.61
C GLU A 81 4.00 -11.76 10.95
N ALA A 82 3.66 -13.04 10.98
CA ALA A 82 2.40 -13.50 11.57
C ALA A 82 2.44 -13.30 13.09
N ALA A 83 1.49 -12.52 13.64
CA ALA A 83 1.52 -12.08 15.02
C ALA A 83 1.62 -13.26 16.01
N GLN A 84 2.63 -13.24 16.88
CA GLN A 84 2.89 -14.30 17.87
C GLN A 84 1.74 -14.48 18.86
N SER A 85 0.97 -13.42 19.11
CA SER A 85 -0.21 -13.47 19.99
C SER A 85 -1.33 -14.35 19.44
N ASN A 86 -1.33 -14.69 18.15
CA ASN A 86 -2.30 -15.59 17.54
C ASN A 86 -1.79 -17.02 17.49
N ILE A 87 -1.92 -17.74 18.61
CA ILE A 87 -1.45 -19.12 18.78
C ILE A 87 -2.06 -20.15 17.82
N GLN A 88 -3.18 -19.84 17.15
CA GLN A 88 -3.84 -20.74 16.21
C GLN A 88 -3.28 -20.62 14.78
N GLY A 89 -2.37 -19.66 14.56
CA GLY A 89 -1.94 -19.26 13.24
C GLY A 89 -3.03 -18.47 12.49
N ILE A 90 -2.63 -17.82 11.42
CA ILE A 90 -3.51 -16.96 10.62
C ILE A 90 -3.99 -17.70 9.38
N ASP A 91 -5.29 -17.59 9.09
CA ASP A 91 -5.87 -18.18 7.88
C ASP A 91 -5.26 -17.52 6.63
N CYS A 92 -4.72 -18.35 5.74
CA CYS A 92 -4.30 -17.92 4.42
C CYS A 92 -5.34 -18.37 3.38
N ARG A 93 -5.92 -17.40 2.67
CA ARG A 93 -7.10 -17.60 1.82
C ARG A 93 -6.80 -17.37 0.36
N MET A 94 -7.30 -18.24 -0.51
CA MET A 94 -7.10 -18.08 -1.95
C MET A 94 -8.25 -18.68 -2.77
N LEU A 95 -8.55 -18.04 -3.90
CA LEU A 95 -9.58 -18.51 -4.82
C LEU A 95 -8.97 -19.39 -5.93
N GLY A 96 -9.06 -20.71 -5.75
CA GLY A 96 -8.63 -21.69 -6.75
C GLY A 96 -7.17 -21.52 -7.17
N ASN A 97 -6.87 -21.74 -8.46
CA ASN A 97 -5.52 -21.62 -9.02
C ASN A 97 -5.26 -20.22 -9.63
N THR A 98 -5.93 -19.19 -9.12
CA THR A 98 -5.70 -17.81 -9.59
C THR A 98 -4.32 -17.34 -9.12
N ASN A 99 -3.71 -16.35 -9.78
CA ASN A 99 -2.53 -15.66 -9.28
C ASN A 99 -2.83 -14.18 -9.01
N TYR A 100 -1.94 -13.51 -8.29
CA TYR A 100 -2.11 -12.10 -7.92
C TYR A 100 -2.33 -11.19 -9.15
N SER A 101 -1.55 -11.36 -10.22
CA SER A 101 -1.68 -10.57 -11.44
C SER A 101 -3.04 -10.72 -12.13
N GLN A 102 -3.66 -11.90 -12.05
CA GLN A 102 -5.01 -12.13 -12.53
C GLN A 102 -6.05 -11.45 -11.65
N LEU A 103 -5.84 -11.39 -10.33
CA LEU A 103 -6.74 -10.75 -9.38
C LEU A 103 -6.71 -9.22 -9.48
N GLU A 104 -5.54 -8.64 -9.73
CA GLU A 104 -5.39 -7.18 -9.89
C GLU A 104 -5.80 -6.67 -11.28
N ASN A 105 -5.98 -7.55 -12.26
CA ASN A 105 -6.33 -7.15 -13.61
C ASN A 105 -7.74 -6.54 -13.63
N PRO A 106 -7.91 -5.25 -14.00
CA PRO A 106 -9.24 -4.62 -14.07
C PRO A 106 -10.18 -5.27 -15.09
N GLY A 107 -9.64 -6.00 -16.07
CA GLY A 107 -10.40 -6.77 -17.04
C GLY A 107 -10.91 -8.11 -16.50
N ASN A 108 -10.41 -8.56 -15.34
CA ASN A 108 -10.90 -9.77 -14.69
C ASN A 108 -12.12 -9.44 -13.82
N LYS A 109 -13.13 -10.32 -13.84
CA LYS A 109 -14.39 -10.12 -13.09
C LYS A 109 -14.36 -10.76 -11.71
N THR A 110 -13.19 -11.14 -11.21
CA THR A 110 -13.08 -11.76 -9.88
C THR A 110 -13.42 -10.74 -8.81
N GLU A 111 -14.53 -10.97 -8.12
CA GLU A 111 -14.88 -10.20 -6.94
C GLU A 111 -13.89 -10.52 -5.80
N LEU A 112 -13.24 -9.49 -5.27
CA LEU A 112 -12.38 -9.60 -4.09
C LEU A 112 -13.25 -9.74 -2.83
N ASN A 113 -13.91 -10.89 -2.64
CA ASN A 113 -14.65 -11.24 -1.43
C ASN A 113 -13.81 -12.20 -0.56
N ILE A 114 -12.63 -11.73 -0.18
CA ILE A 114 -11.53 -12.55 0.35
C ILE A 114 -11.92 -13.26 1.66
N GLU A 115 -12.71 -12.60 2.51
CA GLU A 115 -13.22 -13.20 3.76
C GLU A 115 -13.94 -14.54 3.52
N ASN A 116 -14.61 -14.70 2.37
CA ASN A 116 -15.37 -15.89 2.02
C ASN A 116 -14.59 -16.88 1.14
N TRP A 117 -13.34 -16.58 0.77
CA TRP A 117 -12.52 -17.50 0.01
C TRP A 117 -12.07 -18.70 0.86
N PRO A 118 -11.85 -19.88 0.24
CA PRO A 118 -11.33 -21.04 0.93
C PRO A 118 -10.01 -20.76 1.64
N VAL A 119 -9.86 -21.32 2.85
CA VAL A 119 -8.58 -21.36 3.56
C VAL A 119 -7.73 -22.45 2.92
N VAL A 120 -6.59 -22.08 2.35
CA VAL A 120 -5.64 -23.00 1.68
C VAL A 120 -4.51 -23.45 2.61
N GLY A 121 -4.39 -22.80 3.76
CA GLY A 121 -3.44 -23.15 4.80
C GLY A 121 -3.46 -22.12 5.93
N LYS A 122 -2.53 -22.27 6.87
CA LYS A 122 -2.31 -21.30 7.95
C LYS A 122 -0.84 -20.93 8.04
N LEU A 123 -0.55 -19.65 8.27
CA LEU A 123 0.80 -19.24 8.65
C LEU A 123 0.94 -19.44 10.17
N PRO A 124 1.98 -20.14 10.65
CA PRO A 124 2.20 -20.32 12.07
C PRO A 124 2.53 -18.99 12.77
N PRO A 125 2.34 -18.88 14.09
CA PRO A 125 2.74 -17.69 14.84
C PRO A 125 4.25 -17.46 14.72
N GLY A 126 4.67 -16.22 14.55
CA GLY A 126 6.08 -15.85 14.36
C GLY A 126 6.64 -16.14 12.97
N GLN A 127 5.78 -16.48 12.01
CA GLN A 127 6.20 -16.73 10.64
C GLN A 127 6.49 -15.42 9.89
N ASP A 128 7.71 -15.25 9.43
CA ASP A 128 8.10 -14.18 8.52
C ASP A 128 7.59 -14.43 7.10
N PHE A 129 7.16 -13.38 6.43
CA PHE A 129 6.75 -13.43 5.03
C PHE A 129 6.97 -12.10 4.32
N GLU A 130 7.15 -12.18 3.01
CA GLU A 130 7.18 -11.00 2.15
C GLU A 130 5.93 -10.95 1.28
N ILE A 131 5.55 -9.72 0.93
CA ILE A 131 4.29 -9.43 0.26
C ILE A 131 4.54 -8.93 -1.16
N ASN A 132 3.54 -9.10 -2.02
CA ASN A 132 3.57 -8.49 -3.34
C ASN A 132 3.14 -7.01 -3.23
N LEU A 133 4.05 -6.10 -3.58
CA LEU A 133 3.67 -4.70 -3.82
C LEU A 133 3.14 -4.64 -5.25
N GLY A 134 1.81 -4.64 -5.41
CA GLY A 134 1.18 -4.53 -6.72
C GLY A 134 1.65 -3.29 -7.51
N PRO A 135 1.22 -3.07 -8.76
CA PRO A 135 1.79 -2.06 -9.67
C PRO A 135 1.86 -0.63 -9.14
N ALA A 136 1.02 -0.29 -8.16
CA ALA A 136 1.02 1.02 -7.50
C ALA A 136 2.05 1.15 -6.36
N GLY A 137 2.82 0.10 -6.05
CA GLY A 137 3.82 0.09 -4.98
C GLY A 137 3.25 -0.07 -3.56
N PHE A 138 2.02 -0.58 -3.41
CA PHE A 138 1.38 -0.78 -2.11
C PHE A 138 0.84 -2.20 -1.97
N GLY A 139 1.09 -2.85 -0.83
CA GLY A 139 0.76 -4.27 -0.64
C GLY A 139 -0.52 -4.59 0.14
N VAL A 140 -1.22 -3.57 0.67
CA VAL A 140 -2.56 -3.76 1.27
C VAL A 140 -3.64 -3.50 0.21
N VAL A 141 -4.54 -4.47 0.07
CA VAL A 141 -5.75 -4.40 -0.77
C VAL A 141 -7.00 -4.46 0.09
N TYR A 142 -8.14 -4.02 -0.44
CA TYR A 142 -9.42 -4.06 0.27
C TYR A 142 -10.39 -4.98 -0.44
N ASP A 143 -11.09 -5.80 0.33
CA ASP A 143 -12.16 -6.66 -0.18
C ASP A 143 -13.47 -5.88 -0.37
N THR A 144 -14.52 -6.56 -0.82
CA THR A 144 -15.84 -5.95 -1.04
C THR A 144 -16.53 -5.45 0.22
N LYS A 145 -16.05 -5.82 1.41
CA LYS A 145 -16.49 -5.31 2.72
C LYS A 145 -15.55 -4.24 3.29
N GLN A 146 -14.61 -3.73 2.49
CA GLN A 146 -13.61 -2.75 2.92
C GLN A 146 -12.69 -3.26 4.05
N GLN A 147 -12.52 -4.57 4.16
CA GLN A 147 -11.55 -5.17 5.06
C GLN A 147 -10.17 -5.21 4.38
N PRO A 148 -9.07 -4.88 5.08
CA PRO A 148 -7.75 -4.87 4.48
C PRO A 148 -7.10 -6.26 4.51
N TRP A 149 -6.47 -6.63 3.39
CA TRP A 149 -5.81 -7.92 3.19
C TRP A 149 -4.42 -7.71 2.58
N ILE A 150 -3.50 -8.62 2.89
CA ILE A 150 -2.14 -8.64 2.37
C ILE A 150 -1.95 -9.93 1.59
N TYR A 151 -1.39 -9.84 0.38
CA TYR A 151 -1.01 -11.00 -0.41
C TYR A 151 0.38 -11.49 -0.01
N VAL A 152 0.46 -12.69 0.55
CA VAL A 152 1.70 -13.38 0.89
C VAL A 152 2.35 -13.86 -0.41
N GLU A 153 3.43 -13.21 -0.84
CA GLU A 153 4.17 -13.61 -2.03
C GLU A 153 5.06 -14.81 -1.73
N LYS A 154 5.81 -14.72 -0.63
CA LYS A 154 6.78 -15.76 -0.24
C LYS A 154 6.95 -15.86 1.26
N THR A 155 7.32 -17.05 1.70
CA THR A 155 7.71 -17.41 3.06
C THR A 155 9.14 -17.98 3.01
N ASP A 156 9.83 -18.03 4.15
CA ASP A 156 11.17 -18.62 4.26
C ASP A 156 11.13 -20.17 4.24
N GLN A 157 9.97 -20.77 4.48
CA GLN A 157 9.78 -22.21 4.63
C GLN A 157 8.79 -22.77 3.59
N THR A 158 9.23 -23.82 2.86
CA THR A 158 8.43 -24.44 1.79
C THR A 158 7.16 -25.14 2.28
N SER A 159 7.09 -25.52 3.55
CA SER A 159 5.91 -26.16 4.17
C SER A 159 4.83 -25.15 4.61
N VAL A 160 5.15 -23.86 4.58
CA VAL A 160 4.23 -22.79 4.97
C VAL A 160 3.56 -22.24 3.72
N PRO A 161 2.23 -22.02 3.73
CA PRO A 161 1.53 -21.56 2.54
C PRO A 161 1.99 -20.16 2.11
N SER A 162 2.14 -20.00 0.81
CA SER A 162 2.33 -18.72 0.11
C SER A 162 1.28 -18.55 -0.99
N HIS A 163 1.31 -17.42 -1.71
CA HIS A 163 0.37 -17.08 -2.78
C HIS A 163 -1.10 -17.07 -2.34
N CYS A 164 -1.34 -16.49 -1.17
CA CYS A 164 -2.65 -16.40 -0.54
C CYS A 164 -2.77 -15.11 0.28
N PHE A 165 -3.99 -14.75 0.64
CA PHE A 165 -4.28 -13.53 1.40
C PHE A 165 -4.43 -13.80 2.90
N VAL A 166 -3.87 -12.91 3.70
CA VAL A 166 -4.03 -12.88 5.15
C VAL A 166 -4.64 -11.54 5.58
N ARG A 167 -5.32 -11.52 6.74
CA ARG A 167 -5.96 -10.31 7.26
C ARG A 167 -4.91 -9.28 7.68
N ALA A 168 -4.98 -8.07 7.15
CA ALA A 168 -4.06 -6.98 7.47
C ALA A 168 -4.52 -6.21 8.71
N ASN A 169 -4.43 -6.86 9.87
CA ASN A 169 -4.76 -6.26 11.16
C ASN A 169 -3.74 -6.71 12.22
N GLN A 170 -3.42 -5.84 13.17
CA GLN A 170 -2.39 -6.04 14.19
C GLN A 170 -2.57 -7.31 15.05
N GLN A 171 -3.78 -7.86 15.11
CA GLN A 171 -4.06 -9.13 15.79
C GLN A 171 -3.55 -10.36 15.01
N PHE A 172 -3.28 -10.20 13.71
CA PHE A 172 -2.90 -11.28 12.81
C PHE A 172 -1.49 -11.08 12.23
N VAL A 173 -1.07 -9.84 11.98
CA VAL A 173 0.22 -9.55 11.35
C VAL A 173 0.89 -8.33 11.96
N GLN A 174 2.21 -8.28 11.91
CA GLN A 174 3.03 -7.14 12.34
C GLN A 174 4.09 -6.82 11.28
N PRO A 175 4.34 -5.55 10.95
CA PRO A 175 5.41 -5.18 10.04
C PRO A 175 6.78 -5.40 10.68
N ILE A 176 7.73 -5.96 9.92
CA ILE A 176 9.12 -6.17 10.34
C ILE A 176 9.97 -4.99 9.87
N ALA A 177 10.83 -4.45 10.73
CA ALA A 177 11.74 -3.37 10.35
C ALA A 177 12.71 -3.77 9.24
N ALA A 178 12.91 -2.88 8.28
CA ALA A 178 14.01 -3.01 7.33
C ALA A 178 15.33 -2.83 8.10
N ASN A 179 16.24 -3.79 7.95
CA ASN A 179 17.60 -3.72 8.49
C ASN A 179 18.51 -2.88 7.59
#